data_AF-A0A7S3JRI4-F1
#
_entry.id   AF-A0A7S3JRI4-F1
#
_cell.length_a   1.000
_cell.length_b   1.000
_cell.length_c   1.000
_cell.angle_alpha   90.00
_cell.angle_beta   90.00
_cell.angle_gamma   90.00
#
_symmetry.space_group_name_H-M   'P 1'
#
loop_
_entity.id
_entity.type
_entity.pdbx_description
1 polymer ?
#
loop_
_entity_poly.entity_id
_entity_poly.type
_entity_poly.pdbx_seq_one_letter_code
_entity_poly.pdbx_strand_id
1 'polypeptide(L)'
;MGNLFSSKAYVEVFPNVHLPEDEPLPAKIRQFFDLNWYTVHRAIFTYALTGGSGSAFVGKEKTSDSLDEAQQIVIKKVGLKVPLEIEGYALFGTNNHVKNLCLLLKTNPWMAMALIPYGRDGFELKAFDENEKNPNLFLQIMRTMTVVKNDGAGGRVNFKFDAQLNILKFEAFDANHTKVVVEPDSINFWAAAALYNLVFFASAVHATMHVLHFLLTSALDVATYNFTTLNIWAETYDDNIANKYLQVFALLINDPSADGAIITGRLGFGASELASPTIREILKDNALLAWSKCTSLQDFLDLMFHKKVLESSHCLTEFKKHVALIPQFSTKCVESLSKIDSNAFHQSETHLATYLGKCGDFGQTNKITTIKSWIEIMCVTGIIHGSTLSYTRLLGVADIVKWRNISQEKWDEGDQQIISTGLGTISGMETDRHVMTASLTRPSFFNFKKIDPAFQKVLEEFDTQVSALKEAHKQKLLEDIDTLKNFGFILTDFAPDNFDSKQCTIATYI
;
A
#
# COMPACT_ATOMS: atom_id res chain seq x y z
N MET A 1 1.88 9.82 -29.21
CA MET A 1 3.06 9.30 -28.49
C MET A 1 4.37 9.94 -29.00
N GLY A 2 4.44 11.27 -29.14
CA GLY A 2 5.50 11.93 -29.91
C GLY A 2 6.50 12.79 -29.13
N ASN A 3 6.44 12.87 -27.81
CA ASN A 3 7.31 13.77 -27.01
C ASN A 3 7.63 13.22 -25.60
N LEU A 4 7.82 11.90 -25.47
CA LEU A 4 8.17 11.26 -24.18
C LEU A 4 9.67 11.17 -23.91
N PHE A 5 10.51 11.62 -24.85
CA PHE A 5 11.96 11.66 -24.65
C PHE A 5 12.39 13.06 -24.23
N SER A 6 12.07 13.42 -22.99
CA SER A 6 12.85 14.43 -22.29
C SER A 6 14.27 13.86 -22.07
N SER A 7 15.26 14.73 -21.88
CA SER A 7 16.66 14.35 -21.60
C SER A 7 16.87 13.60 -20.28
N LYS A 8 15.80 13.18 -19.58
CA LYS A 8 15.86 12.52 -18.28
C LYS A 8 16.06 11.02 -18.44
N ALA A 9 16.88 10.43 -17.55
CA ALA A 9 17.23 9.02 -17.59
C ALA A 9 16.07 8.07 -17.25
N TYR A 10 14.96 8.57 -16.67
CA TYR A 10 13.77 7.81 -16.31
C TYR A 10 12.54 8.73 -16.11
N VAL A 11 11.36 8.14 -15.88
CA VAL A 11 10.06 8.83 -15.76
C VAL A 11 9.77 9.40 -14.36
N GLU A 12 9.02 10.49 -14.29
CA GLU A 12 8.55 11.09 -13.02
C GLU A 12 7.09 10.69 -12.74
N VAL A 13 6.85 9.99 -11.62
CA VAL A 13 5.50 9.67 -11.15
C VAL A 13 4.78 10.94 -10.67
N PHE A 14 5.48 11.79 -9.92
CA PHE A 14 5.01 13.11 -9.50
C PHE A 14 5.89 14.18 -10.13
N PRO A 15 5.30 15.25 -10.69
CA PRO A 15 6.09 16.32 -11.31
C PRO A 15 7.09 16.92 -10.33
N ASN A 16 8.33 17.12 -10.80
CA ASN A 16 9.47 17.65 -10.03
C ASN A 16 9.91 16.78 -8.84
N VAL A 17 9.48 15.52 -8.78
CA VAL A 17 10.01 14.54 -7.81
C VAL A 17 10.83 13.52 -8.58
N HIS A 18 12.14 13.62 -8.42
CA HIS A 18 13.12 12.82 -9.15
C HIS A 18 14.37 12.61 -8.26
N LEU A 19 15.10 11.52 -8.44
CA LEU A 19 16.50 11.33 -8.07
C LEU A 19 17.40 12.45 -8.63
N PRO A 20 18.59 12.69 -8.04
CA PRO A 20 19.52 13.73 -8.48
C PRO A 20 19.95 13.55 -9.93
N GLU A 21 19.95 14.63 -10.72
CA GLU A 21 20.29 14.59 -12.15
C GLU A 21 21.82 14.62 -12.39
N ASP A 22 22.58 15.10 -11.42
CA ASP A 22 24.05 15.24 -11.45
C ASP A 22 24.79 14.00 -10.94
N GLU A 23 24.08 12.98 -10.47
CA GLU A 23 24.65 11.74 -9.92
C GLU A 23 24.26 10.52 -10.75
N PRO A 24 25.14 9.50 -10.85
CA PRO A 24 24.78 8.26 -11.53
C PRO A 24 23.62 7.57 -10.79
N LEU A 25 22.71 6.99 -11.55
CA LEU A 25 21.68 6.11 -10.99
C LEU A 25 22.33 4.93 -10.24
N PRO A 26 21.72 4.47 -9.13
CA PRO A 26 22.10 3.21 -8.48
C PRO A 26 22.26 2.09 -9.50
N ALA A 27 23.28 1.23 -9.36
CA ALA A 27 23.70 0.32 -10.43
C ALA A 27 22.56 -0.59 -10.91
N LYS A 28 21.74 -1.11 -9.98
CA LYS A 28 20.57 -1.94 -10.29
C LYS A 28 19.48 -1.16 -11.02
N ILE A 29 19.17 0.04 -10.55
CA ILE A 29 18.21 0.95 -11.19
C ILE A 29 18.68 1.29 -12.61
N ARG A 30 19.96 1.63 -12.77
CA ARG A 30 20.57 1.87 -14.09
C ARG A 30 20.44 0.66 -15.00
N GLN A 31 20.87 -0.53 -14.56
CA GLN A 31 20.74 -1.76 -15.36
C GLN A 31 19.30 -2.02 -15.80
N PHE A 32 18.34 -1.77 -14.91
CA PHE A 32 16.93 -1.94 -15.21
C PHE A 32 16.43 -0.96 -16.30
N PHE A 33 16.86 0.30 -16.24
CA PHE A 33 16.51 1.30 -17.25
C PHE A 33 17.27 1.11 -18.57
N ASP A 34 18.52 0.65 -18.52
CA ASP A 34 19.36 0.35 -19.68
C ASP A 34 18.85 -0.87 -20.47
N LEU A 35 18.13 -1.81 -19.84
CA LEU A 35 17.54 -3.01 -20.46
C LEU A 35 16.36 -2.75 -21.42
N ASN A 36 16.31 -1.54 -21.99
CA ASN A 36 15.30 -0.99 -22.89
C ASN A 36 13.91 -0.93 -22.25
N TRP A 37 13.48 0.31 -21.98
CA TRP A 37 12.14 0.69 -21.56
C TRP A 37 11.01 -0.07 -22.29
N TYR A 38 11.18 -0.34 -23.59
CA TYR A 38 10.20 -1.09 -24.39
C TYR A 38 10.01 -2.53 -23.91
N THR A 39 11.09 -3.22 -23.51
CA THR A 39 11.06 -4.59 -22.98
C THR A 39 10.37 -4.62 -21.62
N VAL A 40 10.70 -3.65 -20.76
CA VAL A 40 10.11 -3.50 -19.42
C VAL A 40 8.63 -3.14 -19.52
N HIS A 41 8.26 -2.21 -20.39
CA HIS A 41 6.87 -1.84 -20.62
C HIS A 41 6.05 -3.02 -21.17
N ARG A 42 6.61 -3.77 -22.13
CA ARG A 42 5.99 -5.01 -22.63
C ARG A 42 5.85 -6.06 -21.54
N ALA A 43 6.83 -6.23 -20.65
CA ALA A 43 6.75 -7.18 -19.54
C ALA A 43 5.71 -6.77 -18.48
N ILE A 44 5.65 -5.49 -18.11
CA ILE A 44 4.64 -4.93 -17.19
C ILE A 44 3.23 -5.03 -17.79
N PHE A 45 3.07 -4.68 -19.06
CA PHE A 45 1.80 -4.78 -19.78
C PHE A 45 1.39 -6.24 -19.98
N THR A 46 2.34 -7.13 -20.26
CA THR A 46 2.11 -8.57 -20.31
C THR A 46 1.76 -9.10 -18.91
N TYR A 47 2.34 -8.61 -17.82
CA TYR A 47 1.97 -9.02 -16.47
C TYR A 47 0.54 -8.57 -16.10
N ALA A 48 0.18 -7.33 -16.41
CA ALA A 48 -1.17 -6.79 -16.21
C ALA A 48 -2.23 -7.50 -17.07
N LEU A 49 -1.90 -7.82 -18.34
CA LEU A 49 -2.78 -8.57 -19.25
C LEU A 49 -2.82 -10.06 -18.96
N THR A 50 -1.70 -10.66 -18.54
CA THR A 50 -1.62 -12.08 -18.18
C THR A 50 -2.11 -12.33 -16.77
N GLY A 51 -2.41 -11.29 -15.96
CA GLY A 51 -3.13 -11.35 -14.68
C GLY A 51 -4.41 -12.23 -14.71
N GLY A 52 -4.88 -12.57 -15.91
CA GLY A 52 -5.43 -13.90 -16.18
C GLY A 52 -6.94 -13.96 -16.25
N SER A 53 -7.64 -12.96 -15.70
CA SER A 53 -9.10 -12.86 -15.82
C SER A 53 -9.59 -12.18 -17.10
N GLY A 54 -8.68 -11.74 -17.97
CA GLY A 54 -8.98 -10.78 -19.05
C GLY A 54 -10.02 -11.24 -20.07
N SER A 55 -11.10 -10.47 -20.18
CA SER A 55 -12.40 -10.68 -20.87
C SER A 55 -13.39 -11.68 -20.29
N ALA A 56 -13.05 -12.51 -19.29
CA ALA A 56 -13.94 -13.58 -18.83
C ALA A 56 -15.30 -13.08 -18.32
N PHE A 57 -15.38 -11.85 -17.80
CA PHE A 57 -16.62 -11.27 -17.28
C PHE A 57 -17.08 -10.00 -18.01
N VAL A 58 -16.29 -9.44 -18.93
CA VAL A 58 -16.69 -8.23 -19.67
C VAL A 58 -17.96 -8.53 -20.48
N GLY A 59 -18.95 -7.65 -20.36
CA GLY A 59 -20.27 -7.82 -20.96
C GLY A 59 -21.23 -8.76 -20.22
N LYS A 60 -20.78 -9.46 -19.17
CA LYS A 60 -21.66 -10.20 -18.23
C LYS A 60 -22.32 -9.21 -17.26
N GLU A 61 -23.45 -9.60 -16.68
CA GLU A 61 -24.16 -8.82 -15.66
C GLU A 61 -23.35 -8.74 -14.35
N LYS A 62 -23.48 -7.63 -13.61
CA LYS A 62 -22.83 -7.39 -12.31
C LYS A 62 -23.59 -8.11 -11.17
N THR A 63 -23.65 -9.43 -11.21
CA THR A 63 -24.21 -10.28 -10.14
C THR A 63 -23.15 -10.63 -9.09
N SER A 64 -23.56 -11.09 -7.91
CA SER A 64 -22.65 -11.42 -6.80
C SER A 64 -21.60 -12.50 -7.13
N ASP A 65 -21.95 -13.42 -8.03
CA ASP A 65 -21.15 -14.58 -8.49
C ASP A 65 -20.40 -14.32 -9.81
N SER A 66 -20.64 -13.18 -10.45
CA SER A 66 -20.09 -12.89 -11.79
C SER A 66 -18.56 -12.79 -11.87
N LEU A 67 -17.88 -12.69 -10.72
CA LEU A 67 -16.42 -12.66 -10.61
C LEU A 67 -15.80 -13.99 -10.17
N ASP A 68 -16.58 -15.03 -9.90
CA ASP A 68 -16.08 -16.33 -9.40
C ASP A 68 -15.04 -16.95 -10.35
N GLU A 69 -15.27 -16.88 -11.66
CA GLU A 69 -14.32 -17.37 -12.66
C GLU A 69 -12.98 -16.61 -12.60
N ALA A 70 -13.02 -15.29 -12.45
CA ALA A 70 -11.82 -14.47 -12.31
C ALA A 70 -11.06 -14.80 -11.02
N GLN A 71 -11.78 -14.97 -9.91
CA GLN A 71 -11.21 -15.40 -8.64
C GLN A 71 -10.50 -16.75 -8.76
N GLN A 72 -11.13 -17.74 -9.39
CA GLN A 72 -10.54 -19.08 -9.58
C GLN A 72 -9.28 -19.03 -10.45
N ILE A 73 -9.26 -18.19 -11.48
CA ILE A 73 -8.07 -18.00 -12.31
C ILE A 73 -6.92 -17.43 -11.48
N VAL A 74 -7.18 -16.41 -10.65
CA VAL A 74 -6.18 -15.81 -9.77
C VAL A 74 -5.66 -16.83 -8.75
N ILE A 75 -6.55 -17.58 -8.08
CA ILE A 75 -6.16 -18.65 -7.14
C ILE A 75 -5.22 -19.65 -7.83
N LYS A 76 -5.61 -20.15 -9.01
CA LYS A 76 -4.83 -21.16 -9.74
C LYS A 76 -3.50 -20.60 -10.24
N LYS A 77 -3.48 -19.38 -10.77
CA LYS A 77 -2.29 -18.78 -11.39
C LYS A 77 -1.24 -18.42 -10.34
N VAL A 78 -1.67 -17.85 -9.22
CA VAL A 78 -0.78 -17.41 -8.16
C VAL A 78 -0.37 -18.58 -7.25
N GLY A 79 -1.06 -19.72 -7.36
CA GLY A 79 -0.81 -20.86 -6.50
C GLY A 79 -1.13 -20.53 -5.05
N LEU A 80 -2.18 -19.70 -4.84
CA LEU A 80 -2.58 -19.28 -3.50
C LEU A 80 -2.86 -20.52 -2.67
N LYS A 81 -2.06 -20.69 -1.62
CA LYS A 81 -2.33 -21.68 -0.61
C LYS A 81 -3.36 -21.03 0.29
N VAL A 82 -4.62 -21.37 0.08
CA VAL A 82 -5.62 -21.29 1.15
C VAL A 82 -5.00 -22.03 2.34
N PRO A 83 -5.20 -21.62 3.61
CA PRO A 83 -4.87 -22.47 4.73
C PRO A 83 -5.50 -23.84 4.46
N LEU A 84 -4.68 -24.81 4.02
CA LEU A 84 -5.16 -26.00 3.28
C LEU A 84 -6.06 -26.89 4.16
N GLU A 85 -6.11 -26.56 5.45
CA GLU A 85 -6.80 -27.25 6.52
C GLU A 85 -8.16 -26.62 6.87
N ILE A 86 -8.53 -25.44 6.32
CA ILE A 86 -9.79 -24.75 6.64
C ILE A 86 -10.77 -24.81 5.47
N GLU A 87 -11.65 -25.81 5.49
CA GLU A 87 -12.70 -25.98 4.48
C GLU A 87 -13.64 -24.77 4.43
N GLY A 88 -13.81 -24.19 3.23
CA GLY A 88 -14.71 -23.05 3.00
C GLY A 88 -14.14 -21.68 3.44
N TYR A 89 -12.82 -21.55 3.52
CA TYR A 89 -12.16 -20.27 3.79
C TYR A 89 -12.50 -19.20 2.75
N ALA A 90 -12.97 -18.04 3.20
CA ALA A 90 -13.32 -16.91 2.35
C ALA A 90 -12.08 -16.08 1.97
N LEU A 91 -11.58 -16.28 0.75
CA LEU A 91 -10.30 -15.69 0.32
C LEU A 91 -10.39 -14.22 -0.10
N PHE A 92 -11.44 -13.82 -0.82
CA PHE A 92 -11.58 -12.48 -1.42
C PHE A 92 -12.49 -11.53 -0.62
N GLY A 93 -13.36 -12.09 0.22
CA GLY A 93 -14.33 -11.32 1.02
C GLY A 93 -15.54 -12.16 1.40
N THR A 94 -16.41 -11.58 2.21
CA THR A 94 -17.72 -12.16 2.55
C THR A 94 -18.84 -11.23 2.13
N ASN A 95 -20.07 -11.75 2.07
CA ASN A 95 -21.27 -10.94 1.84
C ASN A 95 -21.67 -10.09 3.07
N ASN A 96 -20.95 -10.21 4.20
CA ASN A 96 -21.15 -9.38 5.38
C ASN A 96 -20.25 -8.13 5.32
N HIS A 97 -20.61 -7.20 4.45
CA HIS A 97 -19.87 -5.97 4.19
C HIS A 97 -19.77 -5.08 5.42
N VAL A 98 -20.78 -5.10 6.30
CA VAL A 98 -20.72 -4.43 7.61
C VAL A 98 -19.55 -4.95 8.45
N LYS A 99 -19.44 -6.27 8.59
CA LYS A 99 -18.35 -6.87 9.37
C LYS A 99 -17.00 -6.69 8.70
N ASN A 100 -16.93 -6.80 7.37
CA ASN A 100 -15.71 -6.52 6.60
C ASN A 100 -15.23 -5.09 6.87
N LEU A 101 -16.12 -4.09 6.76
CA LEU A 101 -15.83 -2.67 7.03
C LEU A 101 -15.30 -2.45 8.44
N CYS A 102 -16.04 -2.95 9.45
CA CYS A 102 -15.63 -2.80 10.84
C CYS A 102 -14.29 -3.48 11.14
N LEU A 103 -14.03 -4.68 10.60
CA LEU A 103 -12.78 -5.39 10.83
C LEU A 103 -11.60 -4.71 10.14
N LEU A 104 -11.75 -4.28 8.89
CA LEU A 104 -10.68 -3.58 8.17
C LEU A 104 -10.30 -2.26 8.86
N LEU A 105 -11.27 -1.47 9.30
CA LEU A 105 -11.01 -0.25 10.08
C LEU A 105 -10.35 -0.54 11.43
N LYS A 106 -10.61 -1.72 12.02
CA LYS A 106 -9.98 -2.17 13.27
C LYS A 106 -8.55 -2.67 13.07
N THR A 107 -8.25 -3.38 12.00
CA THR A 107 -7.00 -4.16 11.91
C THR A 107 -6.06 -3.73 10.80
N ASN A 108 -6.57 -3.12 9.73
CA ASN A 108 -5.77 -2.72 8.58
C ASN A 108 -5.32 -1.25 8.71
N PRO A 109 -4.01 -0.96 8.79
CA PRO A 109 -3.49 0.39 8.90
C PRO A 109 -3.91 1.29 7.73
N TRP A 110 -3.97 0.78 6.49
CA TRP A 110 -4.42 1.55 5.33
C TRP A 110 -5.83 2.11 5.51
N MET A 111 -6.71 1.32 6.11
CA MET A 111 -8.12 1.66 6.29
C MET A 111 -8.34 2.53 7.52
N ALA A 112 -7.65 2.23 8.60
CA ALA A 112 -7.74 3.00 9.84
C ALA A 112 -7.26 4.46 9.69
N MET A 113 -6.34 4.73 8.75
CA MET A 113 -5.91 6.10 8.38
C MET A 113 -7.05 7.03 7.96
N ALA A 114 -8.16 6.49 7.45
CA ALA A 114 -9.29 7.28 7.00
C ALA A 114 -10.20 7.78 8.15
N LEU A 115 -10.03 7.24 9.36
CA LEU A 115 -10.86 7.55 10.51
C LEU A 115 -10.54 8.93 11.12
N ILE A 116 -11.60 9.66 11.46
CA ILE A 116 -11.53 10.89 12.26
C ILE A 116 -12.31 10.70 13.58
N PRO A 117 -12.04 11.50 14.63
CA PRO A 117 -12.80 11.44 15.87
C PRO A 117 -14.27 11.83 15.68
N TYR A 118 -15.16 11.15 16.41
CA TYR A 118 -16.58 11.50 16.50
C TYR A 118 -17.08 11.43 17.93
N GLY A 119 -17.79 12.47 18.36
CA GLY A 119 -18.29 12.58 19.74
C GLY A 119 -17.16 12.48 20.77
N ARG A 120 -17.48 11.97 21.97
CA ARG A 120 -16.50 11.79 23.06
C ARG A 120 -15.48 10.70 22.70
N ASP A 121 -15.97 9.50 22.40
CA ASP A 121 -15.12 8.29 22.33
C ASP A 121 -15.17 7.55 20.97
N GLY A 122 -16.06 7.96 20.05
CA GLY A 122 -16.25 7.30 18.76
C GLY A 122 -15.34 7.79 17.63
N PHE A 123 -15.59 7.22 16.45
CA PHE A 123 -14.92 7.54 15.19
C PHE A 123 -15.94 7.81 14.07
N GLU A 124 -15.50 8.49 13.02
CA GLU A 124 -16.28 8.70 11.81
C GLU A 124 -15.40 8.41 10.58
N LEU A 125 -15.99 7.71 9.61
CA LEU A 125 -15.48 7.63 8.24
C LEU A 125 -16.32 8.61 7.43
N LYS A 126 -15.73 9.76 7.08
CA LYS A 126 -16.43 10.85 6.39
C LYS A 126 -15.99 10.91 4.92
N ALA A 127 -16.76 10.29 4.04
CA ALA A 127 -16.50 10.31 2.59
C ALA A 127 -17.13 11.53 1.88
N PHE A 128 -18.08 12.20 2.53
CA PHE A 128 -18.77 13.36 1.95
C PHE A 128 -19.08 14.43 2.99
N ASP A 129 -18.62 15.65 2.74
CA ASP A 129 -19.04 16.87 3.42
C ASP A 129 -18.64 18.06 2.53
N GLU A 130 -19.62 18.74 1.95
CA GLU A 130 -19.37 19.88 1.06
C GLU A 130 -18.87 21.13 1.81
N ASN A 131 -19.14 21.19 3.12
CA ASN A 131 -18.85 22.35 3.96
C ASN A 131 -17.57 22.17 4.79
N GLU A 132 -16.94 20.99 4.73
CA GLU A 132 -15.69 20.72 5.43
C GLU A 132 -14.56 21.58 4.84
N LYS A 133 -14.07 22.53 5.66
CA LYS A 133 -13.04 23.49 5.26
C LYS A 133 -11.64 22.87 5.27
N ASN A 134 -11.41 21.93 6.18
CA ASN A 134 -10.12 21.28 6.36
C ASN A 134 -10.29 19.76 6.21
N PRO A 135 -10.59 19.28 4.98
CA PRO A 135 -10.80 17.86 4.75
C PRO A 135 -9.51 17.07 5.08
N ASN A 136 -9.67 15.92 5.75
CA ASN A 136 -8.56 14.97 5.88
C ASN A 136 -8.20 14.37 4.50
N LEU A 137 -7.06 13.68 4.40
CA LEU A 137 -6.59 13.11 3.14
C LEU A 137 -7.63 12.18 2.49
N PHE A 138 -8.36 11.39 3.29
CA PHE A 138 -9.45 10.55 2.79
C PHE A 138 -10.52 11.37 2.07
N LEU A 139 -11.09 12.40 2.72
CA LEU A 139 -12.11 13.25 2.13
C LEU A 139 -11.58 14.05 0.94
N GLN A 140 -10.30 14.47 0.94
CA GLN A 140 -9.67 15.12 -0.20
C GLN A 140 -9.66 14.20 -1.43
N ILE A 141 -9.30 12.92 -1.26
CA ILE A 141 -9.30 11.92 -2.35
C ILE A 141 -10.73 11.58 -2.77
N MET A 142 -11.68 11.43 -1.83
CA MET A 142 -13.08 11.18 -2.20
C MET A 142 -13.68 12.35 -3.01
N ARG A 143 -13.26 13.59 -2.75
CA ARG A 143 -13.66 14.77 -3.55
C ARG A 143 -13.14 14.73 -4.99
N THR A 144 -12.10 13.95 -5.29
CA THR A 144 -11.63 13.77 -6.67
C THR A 144 -12.45 12.73 -7.44
N MET A 145 -13.25 11.91 -6.76
CA MET A 145 -14.24 11.06 -7.42
C MET A 145 -15.37 11.95 -7.91
N THR A 146 -15.22 12.54 -9.10
CA THR A 146 -16.24 13.42 -9.65
C THR A 146 -17.42 12.58 -10.12
N VAL A 147 -18.60 13.05 -9.73
CA VAL A 147 -19.86 12.57 -10.26
C VAL A 147 -19.93 13.08 -11.70
N VAL A 148 -19.63 12.20 -12.67
CA VAL A 148 -20.37 12.22 -13.93
C VAL A 148 -21.82 12.35 -13.49
N LYS A 149 -22.48 13.45 -13.88
CA LYS A 149 -23.70 13.99 -13.24
C LYS A 149 -24.86 13.00 -13.00
N ASN A 150 -24.73 11.74 -13.42
CA ASN A 150 -25.69 10.66 -13.24
C ASN A 150 -25.15 9.31 -12.68
N ASP A 151 -23.84 9.09 -12.41
CA ASP A 151 -23.32 7.70 -12.30
C ASP A 151 -22.60 7.28 -10.97
N GLY A 152 -22.53 8.14 -9.96
CA GLY A 152 -22.42 7.70 -8.55
C GLY A 152 -21.23 6.79 -8.14
N ALA A 153 -20.03 6.97 -8.71
CA ALA A 153 -18.85 6.20 -8.31
C ALA A 153 -18.55 6.32 -6.81
N GLY A 154 -18.25 5.19 -6.15
CA GLY A 154 -17.88 5.05 -4.74
C GLY A 154 -18.98 5.28 -3.71
N GLY A 155 -20.08 5.91 -4.11
CA GLY A 155 -21.15 6.31 -3.20
C GLY A 155 -20.69 7.39 -2.21
N ARG A 156 -21.61 8.29 -1.84
CA ARG A 156 -21.35 9.33 -0.83
C ARG A 156 -21.96 8.87 0.48
N VAL A 157 -21.16 8.22 1.32
CA VAL A 157 -21.65 7.68 2.59
C VAL A 157 -20.69 7.97 3.72
N ASN A 158 -21.24 8.48 4.81
CA ASN A 158 -20.52 8.68 6.07
C ASN A 158 -20.98 7.62 7.07
N PHE A 159 -20.04 7.01 7.78
CA PHE A 159 -20.32 6.07 8.87
C PHE A 159 -19.80 6.63 10.19
N LYS A 160 -20.62 6.53 11.23
CA LYS A 160 -20.25 6.90 12.60
C LYS A 160 -20.20 5.65 13.45
N PHE A 161 -19.15 5.53 14.25
CA PHE A 161 -18.85 4.36 15.03
C PHE A 161 -18.65 4.70 16.51
N ASP A 162 -18.87 3.72 17.38
CA ASP A 162 -18.46 3.79 18.78
C ASP A 162 -16.94 3.60 18.95
N ALA A 163 -16.47 3.60 20.19
CA ALA A 163 -15.05 3.41 20.53
C ALA A 163 -14.51 2.02 20.14
N GLN A 164 -15.41 1.04 20.02
CA GLN A 164 -15.12 -0.33 19.60
C GLN A 164 -15.33 -0.51 18.10
N LEU A 165 -15.46 0.57 17.32
CA LEU A 165 -15.70 0.54 15.87
C LEU A 165 -16.94 -0.29 15.47
N ASN A 166 -17.98 -0.32 16.30
CA ASN A 166 -19.30 -0.79 15.91
C ASN A 166 -20.09 0.37 15.30
N ILE A 167 -20.87 0.12 14.25
CA ILE A 167 -21.63 1.17 13.55
C ILE A 167 -22.76 1.66 14.46
N LEU A 168 -22.80 2.97 14.68
CA LEU A 168 -23.88 3.66 15.38
C LEU A 168 -24.94 4.17 14.41
N LYS A 169 -24.50 4.74 13.29
CA LYS A 169 -25.37 5.24 12.22
C LYS A 169 -24.57 5.50 10.96
N PHE A 170 -25.27 5.66 9.84
CA PHE A 170 -24.71 6.11 8.59
C PHE A 170 -25.61 7.14 7.91
N GLU A 171 -25.02 7.94 7.03
CA GLU A 171 -25.72 8.96 6.25
C GLU A 171 -25.25 8.85 4.80
N ALA A 172 -26.17 8.63 3.88
CA ALA A 172 -25.89 8.57 2.46
C ALA A 172 -26.43 9.80 1.73
N PHE A 173 -25.77 10.17 0.62
CA PHE A 173 -26.10 11.34 -0.18
C PHE A 173 -26.21 10.96 -1.65
N ASP A 174 -27.18 11.55 -2.35
CA ASP A 174 -27.40 11.33 -3.78
C ASP A 174 -26.43 12.16 -4.65
N ALA A 175 -26.60 12.07 -5.97
CA ALA A 175 -25.85 12.85 -6.95
C ALA A 175 -25.99 14.37 -6.76
N ASN A 176 -27.13 14.83 -6.23
CA ASN A 176 -27.47 16.22 -5.96
C ASN A 176 -27.09 16.67 -4.54
N HIS A 177 -26.26 15.89 -3.83
CA HIS A 177 -25.78 16.18 -2.48
C HIS A 177 -26.90 16.18 -1.42
N THR A 178 -28.07 15.67 -1.79
CA THR A 178 -29.21 15.58 -0.88
C THR A 178 -29.11 14.30 -0.08
N LYS A 179 -29.34 14.41 1.24
CA LYS A 179 -29.36 13.24 2.12
C LYS A 179 -30.46 12.28 1.67
N VAL A 180 -30.09 11.04 1.40
CA VAL A 180 -31.02 9.97 1.02
C VAL A 180 -31.71 9.44 2.26
N VAL A 181 -33.02 9.20 2.17
CA VAL A 181 -33.74 8.42 3.18
C VAL A 181 -33.30 6.97 3.01
N VAL A 182 -32.52 6.49 3.97
CA VAL A 182 -31.95 5.14 3.95
C VAL A 182 -32.72 4.24 4.90
N GLU A 183 -33.23 3.12 4.39
CA GLU A 183 -33.81 2.07 5.21
C GLU A 183 -32.69 1.40 6.03
N PRO A 184 -32.86 1.13 7.34
CA PRO A 184 -31.84 0.50 8.17
C PRO A 184 -31.28 -0.81 7.58
N ASP A 185 -32.12 -1.61 6.93
CA ASP A 185 -31.75 -2.89 6.33
C ASP A 185 -30.84 -2.75 5.09
N SER A 186 -30.67 -1.53 4.58
CA SER A 186 -29.74 -1.22 3.48
C SER A 186 -28.28 -1.03 3.93
N ILE A 187 -27.98 -1.14 5.23
CA ILE A 187 -26.64 -0.89 5.77
C ILE A 187 -25.54 -1.73 5.09
N ASN A 188 -25.84 -2.96 4.69
CA ASN A 188 -24.86 -3.83 4.02
C ASN A 188 -24.51 -3.32 2.61
N PHE A 189 -25.48 -2.77 1.89
CA PHE A 189 -25.28 -2.15 0.59
C PHE A 189 -24.39 -0.90 0.69
N TRP A 190 -24.65 -0.05 1.67
CA TRP A 190 -23.85 1.15 1.91
C TRP A 190 -22.46 0.86 2.51
N ALA A 191 -22.31 -0.23 3.25
CA ALA A 191 -21.01 -0.68 3.70
C ALA A 191 -20.13 -1.12 2.51
N ALA A 192 -20.71 -1.71 1.46
CA ALA A 192 -19.97 -2.02 0.23
C ALA A 192 -19.47 -0.76 -0.50
N ALA A 193 -20.26 0.32 -0.53
CA ALA A 193 -19.80 1.63 -1.02
C ALA A 193 -18.62 2.16 -0.20
N ALA A 194 -18.74 2.16 1.12
CA ALA A 194 -17.66 2.60 2.00
C ALA A 194 -16.37 1.77 1.82
N LEU A 195 -16.51 0.46 1.63
CA LEU A 195 -15.38 -0.42 1.31
C LEU A 195 -14.72 -0.06 -0.03
N TYR A 196 -15.50 0.25 -1.06
CA TYR A 196 -14.96 0.69 -2.36
C TYR A 196 -14.17 2.00 -2.21
N ASN A 197 -14.73 2.99 -1.52
CA ASN A 197 -14.08 4.26 -1.22
C ASN A 197 -12.75 4.07 -0.48
N LEU A 198 -12.76 3.19 0.53
CA LEU A 198 -11.59 2.83 1.30
C LEU A 198 -10.53 2.11 0.45
N VAL A 199 -10.92 1.22 -0.45
CA VAL A 199 -9.98 0.56 -1.39
C VAL A 199 -9.34 1.57 -2.33
N PHE A 200 -10.10 2.54 -2.86
CA PHE A 200 -9.53 3.60 -3.69
C PHE A 200 -8.53 4.44 -2.89
N PHE A 201 -8.92 4.90 -1.70
CA PHE A 201 -8.04 5.66 -0.80
C PHE A 201 -6.75 4.89 -0.48
N ALA A 202 -6.88 3.64 -0.03
CA ALA A 202 -5.75 2.79 0.32
C ALA A 202 -4.82 2.59 -0.88
N SER A 203 -5.37 2.33 -2.07
CA SER A 203 -4.59 2.17 -3.31
C SER A 203 -3.83 3.46 -3.68
N ALA A 204 -4.46 4.62 -3.50
CA ALA A 204 -3.86 5.92 -3.80
C ALA A 204 -2.66 6.23 -2.89
N VAL A 205 -2.82 6.03 -1.58
CA VAL A 205 -1.73 6.21 -0.62
C VAL A 205 -0.65 5.14 -0.78
N HIS A 206 -1.02 3.89 -1.03
CA HIS A 206 -0.09 2.78 -1.27
C HIS A 206 0.81 3.01 -2.48
N ALA A 207 0.25 3.47 -3.62
CA ALA A 207 1.03 3.81 -4.80
C ALA A 207 2.06 4.92 -4.51
N THR A 208 1.68 5.90 -3.70
CA THR A 208 2.58 6.98 -3.26
C THR A 208 3.73 6.44 -2.40
N MET A 209 3.46 5.40 -1.60
CA MET A 209 4.48 4.77 -0.75
C MET A 209 5.55 4.04 -1.56
N HIS A 210 5.22 3.46 -2.72
CA HIS A 210 6.24 2.91 -3.64
C HIS A 210 7.19 4.01 -4.16
N VAL A 211 6.70 5.23 -4.39
CA VAL A 211 7.57 6.36 -4.75
C VAL A 211 8.49 6.75 -3.60
N LEU A 212 7.97 6.79 -2.36
CA LEU A 212 8.78 7.01 -1.16
C LEU A 212 9.88 5.95 -1.05
N HIS A 213 9.55 4.67 -1.17
CA HIS A 213 10.52 3.57 -1.13
C HIS A 213 11.57 3.71 -2.22
N PHE A 214 11.20 4.04 -3.46
CA PHE A 214 12.14 4.29 -4.55
C PHE A 214 13.16 5.38 -4.23
N LEU A 215 12.74 6.51 -3.68
CA LEU A 215 13.65 7.60 -3.30
C LEU A 215 14.57 7.18 -2.14
N LEU A 216 14.02 6.54 -1.11
CA LEU A 216 14.75 6.17 0.09
C LEU A 216 15.75 5.04 -0.15
N THR A 217 15.41 3.99 -0.91
CA THR A 217 16.33 2.88 -1.20
C THR A 217 17.43 3.32 -2.15
N SER A 218 17.11 4.15 -3.16
CA SER A 218 18.11 4.73 -4.06
C SER A 218 19.16 5.54 -3.29
N ALA A 219 18.69 6.38 -2.36
CA ALA A 219 19.58 7.20 -1.54
C ALA A 219 20.44 6.34 -0.62
N LEU A 220 19.89 5.28 -0.01
CA LEU A 220 20.67 4.40 0.85
C LEU A 220 21.71 3.59 0.05
N ASP A 221 21.38 3.07 -1.13
CA ASP A 221 22.35 2.32 -1.95
C ASP A 221 23.57 3.19 -2.28
N VAL A 222 23.35 4.41 -2.78
CA VAL A 222 24.42 5.35 -3.12
C VAL A 222 25.21 5.78 -1.88
N ALA A 223 24.51 6.11 -0.79
CA ALA A 223 25.14 6.57 0.44
C ALA A 223 26.07 5.54 1.07
N THR A 224 25.85 4.26 0.80
CA THR A 224 26.48 3.16 1.55
C THR A 224 27.55 2.43 0.76
N TYR A 225 27.82 2.81 -0.49
CA TYR A 225 28.77 2.14 -1.39
C TYR A 225 30.16 1.87 -0.75
N ASN A 226 30.67 2.80 0.07
CA ASN A 226 31.96 2.67 0.75
C ASN A 226 31.88 1.97 2.11
N PHE A 227 30.69 1.58 2.57
CA PHE A 227 30.47 0.87 3.82
C PHE A 227 29.89 -0.54 3.54
N THR A 228 30.77 -1.51 3.36
CA THR A 228 30.44 -2.87 2.90
C THR A 228 29.27 -3.52 3.66
N THR A 229 29.28 -3.55 5.00
CA THR A 229 28.21 -4.16 5.82
C THR A 229 26.86 -3.51 5.56
N LEU A 230 26.82 -2.17 5.60
CA LEU A 230 25.60 -1.41 5.40
C LEU A 230 25.10 -1.50 3.95
N ASN A 231 26.01 -1.52 2.96
CA ASN A 231 25.65 -1.69 1.56
C ASN A 231 25.01 -3.06 1.28
N ILE A 232 25.57 -4.15 1.80
CA ILE A 232 24.98 -5.49 1.67
C ILE A 232 23.55 -5.51 2.21
N TRP A 233 23.31 -4.83 3.33
CA TRP A 233 21.97 -4.75 3.91
C TRP A 233 21.05 -3.85 3.07
N ALA A 234 21.49 -2.66 2.69
CA ALA A 234 20.75 -1.72 1.84
C ALA A 234 20.30 -2.36 0.52
N GLU A 235 21.20 -3.13 -0.09
CA GLU A 235 21.00 -3.85 -1.34
C GLU A 235 19.82 -4.83 -1.31
N THR A 236 19.41 -5.31 -0.13
CA THR A 236 18.26 -6.22 0.03
C THR A 236 16.92 -5.50 -0.10
N TYR A 237 16.89 -4.20 0.15
CA TYR A 237 15.68 -3.38 0.00
C TYR A 237 15.49 -2.86 -1.42
N ASP A 238 16.52 -2.89 -2.26
CA ASP A 238 16.46 -2.40 -3.64
C ASP A 238 15.91 -3.45 -4.63
N ASP A 239 15.77 -4.71 -4.20
CA ASP A 239 15.20 -5.77 -5.03
C ASP A 239 13.75 -5.40 -5.43
N ASN A 240 13.47 -5.36 -6.74
CA ASN A 240 12.18 -5.00 -7.35
C ASN A 240 11.70 -3.54 -7.22
N ILE A 241 12.39 -2.67 -6.47
CA ILE A 241 11.93 -1.29 -6.26
C ILE A 241 11.80 -0.49 -7.56
N ALA A 242 12.78 -0.59 -8.45
CA ALA A 242 12.72 0.06 -9.77
C ALA A 242 11.52 -0.42 -10.60
N ASN A 243 11.27 -1.74 -10.59
CA ASN A 243 10.13 -2.34 -11.27
C ASN A 243 8.81 -1.81 -10.69
N LYS A 244 8.68 -1.73 -9.35
CA LYS A 244 7.47 -1.19 -8.71
C LYS A 244 7.26 0.29 -8.96
N TYR A 245 8.31 1.10 -8.95
CA TYR A 245 8.21 2.50 -9.33
C TYR A 245 7.66 2.66 -10.76
N LEU A 246 8.09 1.82 -11.71
CA LEU A 246 7.54 1.83 -13.07
C LEU A 246 6.15 1.26 -13.18
N GLN A 247 5.80 0.23 -12.42
CA GLN A 247 4.43 -0.28 -12.37
C GLN A 247 3.49 0.81 -11.83
N VAL A 248 3.90 1.56 -10.80
CA VAL A 248 3.15 2.72 -10.31
C VAL A 248 2.98 3.74 -11.41
N PHE A 249 4.06 4.14 -12.10
CA PHE A 249 3.95 5.08 -13.22
C PHE A 249 3.02 4.56 -14.32
N ALA A 250 3.17 3.31 -14.76
CA ALA A 250 2.47 2.80 -15.93
C ALA A 250 1.01 2.44 -15.67
N LEU A 251 0.71 1.89 -14.49
CA LEU A 251 -0.59 1.25 -14.19
C LEU A 251 -1.45 2.07 -13.22
N LEU A 252 -0.83 2.87 -12.34
CA LEU A 252 -1.54 3.48 -11.22
C LEU A 252 -1.63 5.00 -11.36
N ILE A 253 -0.50 5.67 -11.59
CA ILE A 253 -0.33 7.12 -11.60
C ILE A 253 0.44 7.51 -12.87
N ASN A 254 -0.28 7.84 -13.93
CA ASN A 254 0.29 8.40 -15.16
C ASN A 254 -0.31 9.77 -15.51
N ASP A 255 0.20 10.34 -16.60
CA ASP A 255 -0.33 11.57 -17.17
C ASP A 255 -1.84 11.45 -17.50
N PRO A 256 -2.66 12.46 -17.18
CA PRO A 256 -4.10 12.55 -17.48
C PRO A 256 -4.53 12.11 -18.88
N SER A 257 -3.65 12.28 -19.86
CA SER A 257 -3.91 11.90 -21.25
C SER A 257 -3.98 10.38 -21.48
N ALA A 258 -3.60 9.56 -20.50
CA ALA A 258 -3.67 8.11 -20.57
C ALA A 258 -4.91 7.59 -19.81
N ASP A 259 -5.87 7.06 -20.56
CA ASP A 259 -7.13 6.52 -20.02
C ASP A 259 -6.94 5.38 -19.00
N GLY A 260 -5.82 4.66 -19.07
CA GLY A 260 -5.59 3.40 -18.38
C GLY A 260 -4.82 3.45 -17.06
N ALA A 261 -4.67 4.58 -16.38
CA ALA A 261 -4.21 4.54 -14.98
C ALA A 261 -5.36 4.25 -14.02
N ILE A 262 -5.12 3.44 -13.00
CA ILE A 262 -6.18 3.03 -12.06
C ILE A 262 -6.51 4.10 -11.03
N ILE A 263 -5.55 4.93 -10.63
CA ILE A 263 -5.80 6.04 -9.68
C ILE A 263 -6.13 7.32 -10.45
N THR A 264 -5.36 7.62 -11.49
CA THR A 264 -5.42 8.91 -12.19
C THR A 264 -6.15 8.86 -13.53
N GLY A 265 -6.40 7.68 -14.09
CA GLY A 265 -6.99 7.51 -15.41
C GLY A 265 -8.52 7.41 -15.38
N ARG A 266 -9.13 7.68 -16.53
CA ARG A 266 -10.59 7.68 -16.71
C ARG A 266 -11.23 6.32 -16.49
N LEU A 267 -10.52 5.22 -16.81
CA LEU A 267 -11.03 3.86 -16.60
C LEU A 267 -10.79 3.35 -15.18
N GLY A 268 -10.05 4.09 -14.35
CA GLY A 268 -9.72 3.75 -12.97
C GLY A 268 -10.85 3.92 -11.95
N PHE A 269 -10.48 3.95 -10.67
CA PHE A 269 -11.40 3.97 -9.53
C PHE A 269 -12.42 5.11 -9.54
N GLY A 270 -12.01 6.29 -10.03
CA GLY A 270 -12.84 7.48 -10.05
C GLY A 270 -13.79 7.55 -11.24
N ALA A 271 -13.64 6.70 -12.26
CA ALA A 271 -14.44 6.70 -13.49
C ALA A 271 -14.64 8.10 -14.13
N SER A 272 -13.66 9.01 -14.00
CA SER A 272 -13.86 10.44 -14.27
C SER A 272 -13.17 10.94 -15.53
N GLU A 273 -13.78 11.88 -16.25
CA GLU A 273 -13.13 12.59 -17.38
C GLU A 273 -12.13 13.69 -16.95
N LEU A 274 -12.07 14.06 -15.66
CA LEU A 274 -11.41 15.31 -15.21
C LEU A 274 -10.54 15.23 -13.94
N ALA A 275 -10.34 14.08 -13.29
CA ALA A 275 -9.72 14.03 -11.95
C ALA A 275 -8.18 14.00 -11.89
N SER A 276 -7.48 13.83 -13.02
CA SER A 276 -6.10 13.34 -13.00
C SER A 276 -5.05 14.31 -12.41
N PRO A 277 -5.03 15.63 -12.71
CA PRO A 277 -4.06 16.54 -12.10
C PRO A 277 -4.27 16.69 -10.58
N THR A 278 -5.53 16.82 -10.16
CA THR A 278 -5.91 17.11 -8.77
C THR A 278 -5.48 16.01 -7.80
N ILE A 279 -5.71 14.74 -8.13
CA ILE A 279 -5.32 13.64 -7.23
C ILE A 279 -3.80 13.47 -7.15
N ARG A 280 -3.06 13.70 -8.25
CA ARG A 280 -1.59 13.65 -8.25
C ARG A 280 -1.00 14.72 -7.33
N GLU A 281 -1.53 15.94 -7.38
CA GLU A 281 -1.13 17.02 -6.50
C GLU A 281 -1.47 16.72 -5.03
N ILE A 282 -2.68 16.23 -4.76
CA ILE A 282 -3.09 15.82 -3.40
C ILE A 282 -2.13 14.78 -2.83
N LEU A 283 -1.80 13.73 -3.59
CA LEU A 283 -0.89 12.67 -3.16
C LEU A 283 0.55 13.17 -3.03
N LYS A 284 1.02 14.03 -3.94
CA LYS A 284 2.34 14.65 -3.83
C LYS A 284 2.44 15.45 -2.54
N ASP A 285 1.54 16.39 -2.31
CA ASP A 285 1.68 17.40 -1.27
C ASP A 285 1.29 16.87 0.12
N ASN A 286 0.19 16.12 0.21
CA ASN A 286 -0.39 15.69 1.49
C ASN A 286 0.04 14.28 1.92
N ALA A 287 0.69 13.52 1.03
CA ALA A 287 1.34 12.26 1.41
C ALA A 287 2.86 12.36 1.21
N LEU A 288 3.37 12.36 -0.02
CA LEU A 288 4.81 12.19 -0.25
C LEU A 288 5.68 13.30 0.38
N LEU A 289 5.35 14.57 0.15
CA LEU A 289 6.08 15.72 0.71
C LEU A 289 5.77 15.96 2.19
N ALA A 290 4.69 15.37 2.72
CA ALA A 290 4.42 15.37 4.14
C ALA A 290 5.32 14.33 4.84
N TRP A 291 5.45 13.13 4.27
CA TRP A 291 6.32 12.05 4.75
C TRP A 291 7.79 12.41 4.72
N SER A 292 8.23 13.17 3.72
CA SER A 292 9.63 13.64 3.63
C SER A 292 10.05 14.47 4.86
N LYS A 293 9.10 15.09 5.56
CA LYS A 293 9.35 15.95 6.74
C LYS A 293 9.47 15.15 8.04
N CYS A 294 9.15 13.86 8.04
CA CYS A 294 9.23 13.03 9.23
C CYS A 294 10.69 12.80 9.63
N THR A 295 11.01 12.99 10.90
CA THR A 295 12.36 12.74 11.46
C THR A 295 12.42 11.48 12.31
N SER A 296 11.26 10.91 12.64
CA SER A 296 11.13 9.75 13.51
C SER A 296 9.93 8.89 13.13
N LEU A 297 9.89 7.69 13.71
CA LEU A 297 8.71 6.83 13.72
C LEU A 297 7.44 7.57 14.18
N GLN A 298 7.54 8.34 15.27
CA GLN A 298 6.36 8.98 15.88
C GLN A 298 5.81 10.08 14.97
N ASP A 299 6.67 10.89 14.34
CA ASP A 299 6.24 11.91 13.38
C ASP A 299 5.45 11.28 12.23
N PHE A 300 5.89 10.11 11.76
CA PHE A 300 5.21 9.40 10.68
C PHE A 300 3.86 8.85 11.14
N LEU A 301 3.78 8.24 12.33
CA LEU A 301 2.53 7.73 12.88
C LEU A 301 1.51 8.86 13.13
N ASP A 302 1.94 9.99 13.69
CA ASP A 302 1.08 11.15 13.97
C ASP A 302 0.56 11.82 12.69
N LEU A 303 1.32 11.74 11.60
CA LEU A 303 0.90 12.21 10.29
C LEU A 303 -0.12 11.26 9.63
N MET A 304 0.09 9.94 9.76
CA MET A 304 -0.74 8.93 9.10
C MET A 304 -2.07 8.67 9.83
N PHE A 305 -2.07 8.77 11.16
CA PHE A 305 -3.20 8.38 11.98
C PHE A 305 -3.60 9.51 12.92
N HIS A 306 -4.91 9.69 13.10
CA HIS A 306 -5.37 10.52 14.19
C HIS A 306 -4.95 9.90 15.54
N LYS A 307 -4.44 10.71 16.48
CA LYS A 307 -3.94 10.28 17.80
C LYS A 307 -4.87 9.29 18.51
N LYS A 308 -6.18 9.54 18.50
CA LYS A 308 -7.22 8.67 19.06
C LYS A 308 -7.22 7.23 18.49
N VAL A 309 -6.88 7.05 17.21
CA VAL A 309 -6.73 5.72 16.58
C VAL A 309 -5.51 5.01 17.18
N LEU A 310 -4.39 5.72 17.34
CA LEU A 310 -3.16 5.19 17.95
C LEU A 310 -3.33 4.89 19.45
N GLU A 311 -4.13 5.67 20.18
CA GLU A 311 -4.40 5.46 21.61
C GLU A 311 -5.46 4.39 21.88
N SER A 312 -6.33 4.09 20.90
CA SER A 312 -7.39 3.07 21.08
C SER A 312 -6.81 1.67 21.22
N SER A 313 -7.21 0.95 22.27
CA SER A 313 -6.88 -0.47 22.47
C SER A 313 -7.58 -1.40 21.47
N HIS A 314 -8.61 -0.92 20.78
CA HIS A 314 -9.42 -1.68 19.83
C HIS A 314 -9.00 -1.49 18.37
N CYS A 315 -8.09 -0.56 18.10
CA CYS A 315 -7.59 -0.28 16.76
C CYS A 315 -6.12 -0.72 16.65
N LEU A 316 -5.81 -1.38 15.54
CA LEU A 316 -4.47 -1.69 15.07
C LEU A 316 -3.63 -2.45 16.11
N THR A 317 -4.25 -3.36 16.87
CA THR A 317 -3.59 -4.06 17.99
C THR A 317 -2.33 -4.80 17.55
N GLU A 318 -2.40 -5.62 16.49
CA GLU A 318 -1.23 -6.37 16.02
C GLU A 318 -0.20 -5.47 15.33
N PHE A 319 -0.65 -4.52 14.51
CA PHE A 319 0.20 -3.47 13.93
C PHE A 319 1.05 -2.76 14.99
N LYS A 320 0.43 -2.33 16.11
CA LYS A 320 1.12 -1.64 17.20
C LYS A 320 2.19 -2.51 17.87
N LYS A 321 1.98 -3.82 17.99
CA LYS A 321 3.00 -4.74 18.53
C LYS A 321 4.24 -4.79 17.64
N HIS A 322 4.07 -4.89 16.33
CA HIS A 322 5.18 -4.88 15.38
C HIS A 322 5.89 -3.52 15.35
N VAL A 323 5.13 -2.43 15.33
CA VAL A 323 5.67 -1.06 15.37
C VAL A 323 6.47 -0.79 16.65
N ALA A 324 6.07 -1.36 17.79
CA ALA A 324 6.78 -1.19 19.05
C ALA A 324 8.22 -1.73 19.05
N LEU A 325 8.57 -2.62 18.12
CA LEU A 325 9.94 -3.14 17.96
C LEU A 325 10.89 -2.14 17.28
N ILE A 326 10.34 -1.21 16.49
CA ILE A 326 11.11 -0.31 15.61
C ILE A 326 12.13 0.55 16.38
N PRO A 327 11.79 1.24 17.50
CA PRO A 327 12.73 2.14 18.16
C PRO A 327 13.99 1.43 18.68
N GLN A 328 13.81 0.22 19.22
CA GLN A 328 14.95 -0.57 19.71
C GLN A 328 15.75 -1.17 18.55
N PHE A 329 15.07 -1.59 17.48
CA PHE A 329 15.72 -2.09 16.26
C PHE A 329 16.61 -1.01 15.63
N SER A 330 16.06 0.18 15.38
CA SER A 330 16.81 1.29 14.76
C SER A 330 18.02 1.70 15.60
N THR A 331 17.86 1.77 16.93
CA THR A 331 18.93 2.09 17.88
C THR A 331 20.04 1.04 17.84
N LYS A 332 19.71 -0.25 17.98
CA LYS A 332 20.72 -1.33 17.96
C LYS A 332 21.43 -1.45 16.62
N CYS A 333 20.72 -1.25 15.50
CA CYS A 333 21.32 -1.23 14.17
C CYS A 333 22.36 -0.12 14.04
N VAL A 334 22.00 1.12 14.41
CA VAL A 334 22.91 2.27 14.33
C VAL A 334 24.11 2.12 15.27
N GLU A 335 23.89 1.66 16.51
CA GLU A 335 24.99 1.40 17.44
C GLU A 335 25.96 0.33 16.92
N SER A 336 25.44 -0.74 16.32
CA SER A 336 26.27 -1.81 15.75
C SER A 336 27.04 -1.31 14.53
N LEU A 337 26.38 -0.63 13.59
CA LEU A 337 27.01 -0.10 12.38
C LEU A 337 28.08 0.94 12.69
N SER A 338 27.81 1.86 13.61
CA SER A 338 28.77 2.88 14.05
C SER A 338 30.01 2.27 14.73
N LYS A 339 29.86 1.15 15.47
CA LYS A 339 30.98 0.42 16.07
C LYS A 339 31.83 -0.33 15.06
N ILE A 340 31.23 -0.80 13.96
CA ILE A 340 31.94 -1.52 12.90
C ILE A 340 32.86 -0.57 12.14
N ASP A 341 32.33 0.58 11.70
CA ASP A 341 33.12 1.64 11.06
C ASP A 341 32.44 3.00 11.25
N SER A 342 32.88 3.75 12.27
CA SER A 342 32.31 5.05 12.61
C SER A 342 32.50 6.09 11.51
N ASN A 343 33.65 6.07 10.81
CA ASN A 343 33.92 7.05 9.76
C ASN A 343 33.05 6.77 8.53
N ALA A 344 33.02 5.52 8.06
CA ALA A 344 32.16 5.14 6.94
C ALA A 344 30.67 5.35 7.28
N PHE A 345 30.25 5.06 8.51
CA PHE A 345 28.88 5.33 8.96
C PHE A 345 28.50 6.81 8.86
N HIS A 346 29.32 7.73 9.37
CA HIS A 346 29.03 9.18 9.29
C HIS A 346 29.11 9.73 7.88
N GLN A 347 29.99 9.19 7.04
CA GLN A 347 30.02 9.51 5.61
C GLN A 347 28.71 9.06 4.92
N SER A 348 28.23 7.86 5.24
CA SER A 348 26.93 7.39 4.74
C SER A 348 25.76 8.27 5.18
N GLU A 349 25.72 8.74 6.42
CA GLU A 349 24.69 9.71 6.85
C GLU A 349 24.76 11.02 6.06
N THR A 350 25.97 11.55 5.87
CA THR A 350 26.18 12.79 5.10
C THR A 350 25.74 12.61 3.65
N HIS A 351 26.10 11.49 3.02
CA HIS A 351 25.72 11.20 1.63
C HIS A 351 24.21 10.98 1.50
N LEU A 352 23.58 10.25 2.44
CA LEU A 352 22.13 10.05 2.45
C LEU A 352 21.39 11.39 2.47
N ALA A 353 21.76 12.26 3.42
CA ALA A 353 21.15 13.58 3.56
C ALA A 353 21.36 14.44 2.30
N THR A 354 22.58 14.43 1.75
CA THR A 354 22.92 15.18 0.53
C THR A 354 22.11 14.68 -0.67
N TYR A 355 22.07 13.38 -0.89
CA TYR A 355 21.38 12.75 -2.01
C TYR A 355 19.88 13.04 -1.96
N LEU A 356 19.23 12.78 -0.81
CA LEU A 356 17.81 13.06 -0.65
C LEU A 356 17.51 14.55 -0.78
N GLY A 357 18.39 15.44 -0.30
CA GLY A 357 18.26 16.89 -0.45
C GLY A 357 18.25 17.39 -1.89
N LYS A 358 18.76 16.58 -2.84
CA LYS A 358 18.75 16.87 -4.27
C LYS A 358 17.57 16.22 -5.03
N CYS A 359 16.67 15.52 -4.34
CA CYS A 359 15.56 14.81 -4.97
C CYS A 359 14.37 15.72 -5.35
N GLY A 360 14.61 16.80 -6.11
CA GLY A 360 13.56 17.74 -6.55
C GLY A 360 12.75 18.34 -5.40
N ASP A 361 11.42 18.43 -5.55
CA ASP A 361 10.49 18.92 -4.53
C ASP A 361 10.56 18.12 -3.21
N PHE A 362 10.82 16.80 -3.31
CA PHE A 362 11.03 15.95 -2.13
C PHE A 362 12.25 16.42 -1.34
N GLY A 363 13.36 16.71 -2.02
CA GLY A 363 14.59 17.17 -1.39
C GLY A 363 14.48 18.50 -0.67
N GLN A 364 13.66 19.42 -1.19
CA GLN A 364 13.40 20.73 -0.56
C GLN A 364 12.71 20.62 0.80
N THR A 365 11.93 19.56 1.00
CA THR A 365 11.15 19.32 2.22
C THR A 365 11.76 18.25 3.12
N ASN A 366 12.73 17.49 2.62
CA ASN A 366 13.29 16.32 3.29
C ASN A 366 13.93 16.65 4.65
N LYS A 367 13.59 15.83 5.64
CA LYS A 367 14.15 15.79 6.99
C LYS A 367 14.61 14.37 7.39
N ILE A 368 14.46 13.38 6.52
CA ILE A 368 15.03 12.05 6.69
C ILE A 368 16.52 12.15 6.33
N THR A 369 17.36 12.44 7.31
CA THR A 369 18.79 12.75 7.10
C THR A 369 19.75 11.81 7.84
N THR A 370 19.24 10.92 8.69
CA THR A 370 20.06 9.95 9.44
C THR A 370 19.71 8.53 9.03
N ILE A 371 20.65 7.60 9.21
CA ILE A 371 20.36 6.17 9.01
C ILE A 371 19.28 5.72 10.00
N LYS A 372 19.27 6.24 11.24
CA LYS A 372 18.21 5.94 12.22
C LYS A 372 16.82 6.31 11.70
N SER A 373 16.64 7.56 11.25
CA SER A 373 15.36 8.02 10.70
C SER A 373 14.96 7.21 9.47
N TRP A 374 15.91 6.87 8.60
CA TRP A 374 15.65 6.04 7.43
C TRP A 374 15.12 4.66 7.85
N ILE A 375 15.77 3.99 8.82
CA ILE A 375 15.36 2.67 9.31
C ILE A 375 13.95 2.74 9.89
N GLU A 376 13.65 3.75 10.71
CA GLU A 376 12.34 3.91 11.33
C GLU A 376 11.22 4.06 10.29
N ILE A 377 11.42 4.94 9.30
CA ILE A 377 10.45 5.20 8.23
C ILE A 377 10.27 3.96 7.33
N MET A 378 11.37 3.32 6.92
CA MET A 378 11.30 2.12 6.08
C MET A 378 10.64 0.94 6.81
N CYS A 379 10.90 0.76 8.11
CA CYS A 379 10.25 -0.28 8.89
C CYS A 379 8.74 -0.03 9.03
N VAL A 380 8.32 1.17 9.43
CA VAL A 380 6.88 1.44 9.63
C VAL A 380 6.11 1.36 8.31
N THR A 381 6.66 1.90 7.23
CA THR A 381 6.04 1.82 5.90
C THR A 381 6.01 0.39 5.38
N GLY A 382 7.03 -0.43 5.66
CA GLY A 382 7.02 -1.86 5.37
C GLY A 382 5.95 -2.65 6.13
N ILE A 383 5.74 -2.34 7.40
CA ILE A 383 4.70 -2.98 8.22
C ILE A 383 3.30 -2.59 7.70
N ILE A 384 3.11 -1.31 7.34
CA ILE A 384 1.86 -0.84 6.71
C ILE A 384 1.65 -1.56 5.36
N HIS A 385 2.68 -1.61 4.52
CA HIS A 385 2.67 -2.29 3.22
C HIS A 385 2.27 -3.77 3.30
N GLY A 386 2.67 -4.45 4.37
CA GLY A 386 2.26 -5.83 4.66
C GLY A 386 0.75 -6.04 4.71
N SER A 387 -0.02 -4.99 4.98
CA SER A 387 -1.49 -5.04 5.07
C SER A 387 -2.18 -4.71 3.73
N THR A 388 -1.44 -4.63 2.62
CA THR A 388 -2.04 -4.33 1.30
C THR A 388 -2.97 -5.45 0.83
N LEU A 389 -2.60 -6.70 1.06
CA LEU A 389 -3.29 -7.85 0.47
C LEU A 389 -4.71 -8.05 1.02
N SER A 390 -4.96 -7.72 2.29
CA SER A 390 -6.31 -7.88 2.85
C SER A 390 -7.35 -7.00 2.17
N TYR A 391 -6.97 -5.80 1.72
CA TYR A 391 -7.89 -4.93 1.03
C TYR A 391 -7.93 -5.12 -0.48
N THR A 392 -6.80 -5.45 -1.12
CA THR A 392 -6.81 -5.65 -2.59
C THR A 392 -7.64 -6.86 -2.99
N ARG A 393 -7.78 -7.84 -2.09
CA ARG A 393 -8.71 -8.98 -2.21
C ARG A 393 -10.18 -8.57 -2.38
N LEU A 394 -10.60 -7.44 -1.81
CA LEU A 394 -11.96 -6.92 -1.99
C LEU A 394 -12.27 -6.56 -3.45
N LEU A 395 -11.25 -6.37 -4.29
CA LEU A 395 -11.43 -6.19 -5.73
C LEU A 395 -11.86 -7.48 -6.44
N GLY A 396 -11.88 -8.61 -5.75
CA GLY A 396 -12.54 -9.83 -6.22
C GLY A 396 -14.03 -9.88 -5.89
N VAL A 397 -14.57 -8.93 -5.12
CA VAL A 397 -15.96 -8.97 -4.63
C VAL A 397 -16.85 -8.06 -5.50
N ALA A 398 -17.76 -8.68 -6.25
CA ALA A 398 -18.62 -7.99 -7.21
C ALA A 398 -19.44 -6.85 -6.58
N ASP A 399 -19.97 -7.09 -5.38
CA ASP A 399 -20.77 -6.11 -4.62
C ASP A 399 -20.01 -4.83 -4.26
N ILE A 400 -18.68 -4.92 -4.17
CA ILE A 400 -17.82 -3.78 -3.87
C ILE A 400 -17.43 -3.10 -5.18
N VAL A 401 -16.88 -3.86 -6.15
CA VAL A 401 -16.34 -3.27 -7.39
C VAL A 401 -17.41 -2.62 -8.27
N LYS A 402 -18.67 -3.09 -8.21
CA LYS A 402 -19.77 -2.45 -8.94
C LYS A 402 -19.94 -0.97 -8.60
N TRP A 403 -19.46 -0.51 -7.43
CA TRP A 403 -19.45 0.91 -7.07
C TRP A 403 -18.52 1.77 -7.91
N ARG A 404 -17.64 1.20 -8.77
CA ARG A 404 -16.95 1.98 -9.80
C ARG A 404 -17.95 2.68 -10.72
N ASN A 405 -18.96 1.93 -11.16
CA ASN A 405 -20.04 2.41 -12.01
C ASN A 405 -21.30 1.60 -11.71
N ILE A 406 -22.07 2.08 -10.72
CA ILE A 406 -23.21 1.36 -10.16
C ILE A 406 -24.45 1.42 -11.07
N SER A 407 -24.51 2.40 -11.97
CA SER A 407 -25.62 2.56 -12.93
C SER A 407 -25.51 1.59 -14.11
N GLN A 408 -24.32 1.03 -14.37
CA GLN A 408 -24.12 0.03 -15.42
C GLN A 408 -24.44 -1.39 -14.95
N GLU A 409 -25.34 -2.05 -15.67
CA GLU A 409 -25.74 -3.44 -15.40
C GLU A 409 -24.67 -4.47 -15.74
N LYS A 410 -23.73 -4.14 -16.66
CA LYS A 410 -22.72 -5.06 -17.19
C LYS A 410 -21.31 -4.59 -16.90
N TRP A 411 -20.39 -5.54 -16.76
CA TRP A 411 -18.97 -5.25 -16.60
C TRP A 411 -18.36 -4.64 -17.87
N ASP A 412 -17.58 -3.57 -17.72
CA ASP A 412 -16.85 -2.91 -18.81
C ASP A 412 -15.33 -3.15 -18.74
N GLU A 413 -14.58 -2.56 -19.67
CA GLU A 413 -13.12 -2.68 -19.73
C GLU A 413 -12.41 -2.00 -18.53
N GLY A 414 -13.01 -0.96 -17.94
CA GLY A 414 -12.45 -0.31 -16.76
C GLY A 414 -12.64 -1.14 -15.50
N ASP A 415 -13.78 -1.82 -15.36
CA ASP A 415 -13.98 -2.82 -14.31
C ASP A 415 -12.93 -3.93 -14.43
N GLN A 416 -12.71 -4.44 -15.66
CA GLN A 416 -11.66 -5.43 -15.93
C GLN A 416 -10.29 -4.91 -15.50
N GLN A 417 -9.98 -3.67 -15.81
CA GLN A 417 -8.70 -3.06 -15.50
C GLN A 417 -8.44 -2.98 -13.99
N ILE A 418 -9.41 -2.48 -13.21
CA ILE A 418 -9.27 -2.40 -11.74
C ILE A 418 -9.08 -3.79 -11.15
N ILE A 419 -9.91 -4.76 -11.55
CA ILE A 419 -9.88 -6.12 -11.02
C ILE A 419 -8.54 -6.78 -11.39
N SER A 420 -8.11 -6.70 -12.65
CA SER A 420 -6.90 -7.42 -13.12
C SER A 420 -5.64 -6.88 -12.45
N THR A 421 -5.49 -5.55 -12.35
CA THR A 421 -4.31 -4.97 -11.69
C THR A 421 -4.38 -5.09 -10.17
N GLY A 422 -5.57 -4.88 -9.58
CA GLY A 422 -5.79 -5.04 -8.15
C GLY A 422 -5.49 -6.45 -7.67
N LEU A 423 -6.04 -7.47 -8.33
CA LEU A 423 -5.77 -8.87 -8.01
C LEU A 423 -4.35 -9.30 -8.41
N GLY A 424 -3.73 -8.63 -9.39
CA GLY A 424 -2.31 -8.81 -9.72
C GLY A 424 -1.37 -8.47 -8.56
N THR A 425 -1.80 -7.67 -7.58
CA THR A 425 -1.01 -7.44 -6.35
C THR A 425 -0.91 -8.67 -5.45
N ILE A 426 -1.79 -9.66 -5.64
CA ILE A 426 -1.84 -10.88 -4.84
C ILE A 426 -0.75 -11.86 -5.30
N SER A 427 -0.15 -11.66 -6.48
CA SER A 427 1.01 -12.41 -6.95
C SER A 427 2.36 -11.83 -6.50
N GLY A 428 3.37 -12.71 -6.43
CA GLY A 428 4.76 -12.32 -6.44
C GLY A 428 5.42 -12.16 -5.08
N MET A 429 4.94 -12.86 -4.04
CA MET A 429 5.61 -12.86 -2.74
C MET A 429 6.99 -13.53 -2.80
N GLU A 430 7.98 -12.91 -2.17
CA GLU A 430 9.30 -13.50 -1.97
C GLU A 430 9.41 -14.12 -0.57
N THR A 431 9.84 -15.37 -0.49
CA THR A 431 10.09 -16.03 0.80
C THR A 431 11.21 -15.33 1.58
N ASP A 432 11.06 -15.26 2.91
CA ASP A 432 12.06 -14.73 3.85
C ASP A 432 12.39 -13.23 3.72
N ARG A 433 11.56 -12.47 2.99
CA ARG A 433 11.70 -11.01 2.81
C ARG A 433 10.66 -10.21 3.60
N HIS A 434 10.78 -10.18 4.93
CA HIS A 434 9.92 -9.33 5.79
C HIS A 434 10.69 -8.22 6.50
N VAL A 435 9.95 -7.27 7.08
CA VAL A 435 10.53 -6.19 7.89
C VAL A 435 11.29 -6.77 9.08
N MET A 436 12.54 -6.33 9.27
CA MET A 436 13.50 -6.84 10.26
C MET A 436 13.94 -8.32 10.04
N THR A 437 13.87 -8.83 8.81
CA THR A 437 14.42 -10.16 8.48
C THR A 437 15.94 -10.21 8.69
N ALA A 438 16.43 -11.36 9.15
CA ALA A 438 17.85 -11.69 9.17
C ALA A 438 18.31 -12.40 7.90
N SER A 439 17.37 -12.78 7.02
CA SER A 439 17.66 -13.44 5.75
C SER A 439 18.05 -12.41 4.69
N LEU A 440 19.35 -12.40 4.37
CA LEU A 440 19.93 -11.53 3.35
C LEU A 440 20.24 -12.29 2.06
N THR A 441 19.63 -13.46 1.84
CA THR A 441 19.99 -14.37 0.75
C THR A 441 19.78 -13.75 -0.63
N ARG A 442 20.86 -13.73 -1.41
CA ARG A 442 20.81 -13.62 -2.89
C ARG A 442 21.04 -15.00 -3.51
N PRO A 443 20.26 -15.40 -4.51
CA PRO A 443 20.69 -16.46 -5.43
C PRO A 443 21.75 -15.86 -6.36
N SER A 444 23.04 -15.96 -6.01
CA SER A 444 24.14 -15.55 -6.90
C SER A 444 25.37 -16.45 -6.74
N PHE A 445 25.92 -16.86 -7.88
CA PHE A 445 27.06 -17.76 -8.05
C PHE A 445 28.43 -17.15 -7.72
N PHE A 446 28.51 -15.86 -7.36
CA PHE A 446 29.79 -15.16 -7.18
C PHE A 446 29.88 -14.46 -5.82
N ASN A 447 30.87 -14.89 -5.02
CA ASN A 447 31.41 -14.31 -3.78
C ASN A 447 30.40 -13.64 -2.82
N PHE A 448 30.00 -14.40 -1.80
CA PHE A 448 29.34 -13.91 -0.60
C PHE A 448 30.20 -12.83 0.08
N LYS A 449 29.91 -11.55 -0.16
CA LYS A 449 30.27 -10.52 0.82
C LYS A 449 29.54 -10.90 2.11
N LYS A 450 30.28 -11.22 3.16
CA LYS A 450 29.70 -11.54 4.46
C LYS A 450 29.40 -10.24 5.19
N ILE A 451 28.19 -10.13 5.69
CA ILE A 451 27.83 -9.06 6.61
C ILE A 451 28.58 -9.25 7.94
N ASP A 452 28.88 -8.16 8.63
CA ASP A 452 29.56 -8.23 9.92
C ASP A 452 28.75 -9.07 10.94
N PRO A 453 29.37 -10.02 11.65
CA PRO A 453 28.65 -10.89 12.59
C PRO A 453 27.93 -10.16 13.73
N ALA A 454 28.47 -9.03 14.20
CA ALA A 454 27.83 -8.25 15.26
C ALA A 454 26.53 -7.63 14.76
N PHE A 455 26.52 -7.14 13.51
CA PHE A 455 25.31 -6.60 12.89
C PHE A 455 24.31 -7.72 12.54
N GLN A 456 24.77 -8.86 12.02
CA GLN A 456 23.91 -10.03 11.77
C GLN A 456 23.16 -10.46 13.04
N LYS A 457 23.83 -10.48 14.20
CA LYS A 457 23.21 -10.82 15.48
C LYS A 457 22.07 -9.87 15.87
N VAL A 458 22.18 -8.58 15.53
CA VAL A 458 21.09 -7.62 15.74
C VAL A 458 19.90 -8.00 14.85
N LEU A 459 20.13 -8.31 13.57
CA LEU A 459 19.05 -8.73 12.66
C LEU A 459 18.35 -9.99 13.17
N GLU A 460 19.11 -11.02 13.57
CA GLU A 460 18.57 -12.30 14.09
C GLU A 460 17.72 -12.11 15.36
N GLU A 461 18.13 -11.18 16.25
CA GLU A 461 17.38 -10.87 17.47
C GLU A 461 15.97 -10.34 17.15
N PHE A 462 15.86 -9.42 16.20
CA PHE A 462 14.57 -8.81 15.85
C PHE A 462 13.74 -9.68 14.91
N ASP A 463 14.38 -10.46 14.03
CA ASP A 463 13.70 -11.45 13.22
C ASP A 463 12.99 -12.50 14.09
N THR A 464 13.68 -12.96 15.15
CA THR A 464 13.10 -13.87 16.15
C THR A 464 11.89 -13.24 16.86
N GLN A 465 11.99 -11.97 17.26
CA GLN A 465 10.88 -11.27 17.92
C GLN A 465 9.68 -11.08 16.99
N VAL A 466 9.90 -10.67 15.74
CA VAL A 466 8.86 -10.54 14.73
C VAL A 466 8.18 -11.88 14.46
N SER A 467 8.96 -12.94 14.30
CA SER A 467 8.46 -14.30 14.10
C SER A 467 7.61 -14.79 15.28
N ALA A 468 8.04 -14.50 16.50
CA ALA A 468 7.27 -14.83 17.71
C ALA A 468 5.92 -14.08 17.77
N LEU A 469 5.88 -12.80 17.41
CA LEU A 469 4.64 -12.04 17.31
C LEU A 469 3.69 -12.63 16.26
N LYS A 470 4.22 -12.97 15.07
CA LYS A 470 3.44 -13.58 13.99
C LYS A 470 2.83 -14.92 14.41
N GLU A 471 3.62 -15.80 15.02
CA GLU A 471 3.12 -17.11 15.46
C GLU A 471 2.09 -16.97 16.60
N ALA A 472 2.32 -16.07 17.57
CA ALA A 472 1.36 -15.81 18.64
C ALA A 472 0.01 -15.31 18.09
N HIS A 473 0.02 -14.44 17.09
CA HIS A 473 -1.19 -13.97 16.43
C HIS A 473 -1.91 -15.10 15.68
N LYS A 474 -1.18 -15.92 14.92
CA LYS A 474 -1.75 -17.12 14.27
C LYS A 474 -2.43 -18.06 15.27
N GLN A 475 -1.78 -18.36 16.40
CA GLN A 475 -2.37 -19.23 17.42
C GLN A 475 -3.68 -18.66 17.96
N LYS A 476 -3.72 -17.34 18.23
CA LYS A 476 -4.95 -16.65 18.64
C LYS A 476 -6.06 -16.74 17.58
N LEU A 477 -5.73 -16.65 16.30
CA LEU A 477 -6.72 -16.80 15.22
C LEU A 477 -7.28 -18.23 15.15
N LEU A 478 -6.46 -19.24 15.45
CA LEU A 478 -6.88 -20.64 15.46
C LEU A 478 -7.82 -20.99 16.64
N GLU A 479 -7.91 -20.14 17.66
CA GLU A 479 -8.88 -20.30 18.76
C GLU A 479 -10.34 -20.05 18.32
N ASP A 480 -10.55 -19.30 17.23
CA ASP A 480 -11.87 -19.00 16.64
C ASP A 480 -11.84 -19.30 15.13
N ILE A 481 -11.90 -20.59 14.81
CA ILE A 481 -11.84 -21.09 13.44
C ILE A 481 -12.97 -20.54 12.57
N ASP A 482 -14.17 -20.29 13.12
CA ASP A 482 -15.28 -19.74 12.35
C ASP A 482 -15.02 -18.29 11.95
N THR A 483 -14.48 -17.47 12.85
CA THR A 483 -14.03 -16.12 12.50
C THR A 483 -12.88 -16.16 11.51
N LEU A 484 -11.90 -17.05 11.69
CA LEU A 484 -10.78 -17.20 10.77
C LEU A 484 -11.24 -17.65 9.38
N LYS A 485 -12.18 -18.59 9.29
CA LYS A 485 -12.76 -19.07 8.04
C LYS A 485 -13.42 -17.95 7.24
N ASN A 486 -14.18 -17.10 7.91
CA ASN A 486 -14.95 -16.05 7.24
C ASN A 486 -14.16 -14.75 7.03
N PHE A 487 -13.27 -14.39 7.94
CA PHE A 487 -12.60 -13.08 7.96
C PHE A 487 -11.08 -13.17 8.02
N GLY A 488 -10.50 -14.36 7.84
CA GLY A 488 -9.05 -14.56 7.80
C GLY A 488 -8.38 -13.69 6.74
N PHE A 489 -9.02 -13.49 5.58
CA PHE A 489 -8.51 -12.60 4.55
C PHE A 489 -8.28 -11.15 5.02
N ILE A 490 -8.85 -10.73 6.15
CA ILE A 490 -8.54 -9.47 6.84
C ILE A 490 -7.54 -9.69 7.97
N LEU A 491 -7.77 -10.73 8.78
CA LEU A 491 -7.10 -10.91 10.06
C LEU A 491 -5.68 -11.47 9.97
N THR A 492 -5.29 -12.07 8.85
CA THR A 492 -4.01 -12.77 8.69
C THR A 492 -2.84 -11.90 8.22
N ASP A 493 -3.00 -10.56 8.12
CA ASP A 493 -1.94 -9.67 7.64
C ASP A 493 -0.65 -9.75 8.48
N PHE A 494 -0.80 -10.00 9.78
CA PHE A 494 0.30 -10.16 10.75
C PHE A 494 0.52 -11.62 11.17
N ALA A 495 0.00 -12.59 10.40
CA ALA A 495 0.30 -14.01 10.60
C ALA A 495 1.69 -14.35 9.99
N PRO A 496 2.22 -15.57 10.20
CA PRO A 496 3.44 -16.02 9.54
C PRO A 496 3.35 -15.88 8.02
N ASP A 497 4.47 -15.59 7.39
CA ASP A 497 4.51 -15.39 5.95
C ASP A 497 4.02 -16.64 5.22
N ASN A 498 3.27 -16.44 4.14
CA ASN A 498 2.59 -17.48 3.37
C ASN A 498 1.45 -18.22 4.08
N PHE A 499 1.06 -17.85 5.31
CA PHE A 499 -0.07 -18.49 6.00
C PHE A 499 -1.36 -18.50 5.15
N ASP A 500 -1.64 -17.36 4.53
CA ASP A 500 -2.74 -17.18 3.58
C ASP A 500 -2.19 -16.44 2.35
N SER A 501 -1.01 -16.84 1.86
CA SER A 501 -0.32 -16.10 0.78
C SER A 501 -0.27 -14.59 1.05
N LYS A 502 0.19 -14.23 2.25
CA LYS A 502 0.49 -12.85 2.67
C LYS A 502 1.84 -12.75 3.37
N GLN A 503 2.40 -11.55 3.39
CA GLN A 503 3.69 -11.27 4.02
C GLN A 503 3.78 -9.80 4.44
N CYS A 504 4.38 -9.56 5.62
CA CYS A 504 4.76 -8.22 6.07
C CYS A 504 6.07 -7.76 5.41
N THR A 505 6.00 -7.20 4.20
CA THR A 505 7.20 -6.85 3.40
C THR A 505 7.29 -5.37 3.01
N ILE A 506 8.52 -4.90 2.79
CA ILE A 506 8.83 -3.67 2.03
C ILE A 506 8.88 -4.04 0.54
N ALA A 507 7.84 -3.70 -0.20
CA ALA A 507 7.82 -3.69 -1.67
C ALA A 507 8.30 -4.97 -2.42
N THR A 508 8.38 -6.15 -1.79
CA THR A 508 8.86 -7.39 -2.45
C THR A 508 7.78 -8.15 -3.22
N TYR A 509 6.77 -7.46 -3.75
CA TYR A 509 5.96 -8.09 -4.80
C TYR A 509 6.80 -8.10 -6.08
N ILE A 510 6.72 -9.15 -6.91
CA ILE A 510 7.28 -9.17 -8.28
C ILE A 510 6.18 -8.85 -9.28
#